data_AF-A0A3B1E1V3-F1
#
_entry.id   AF-A0A3B1E1V3-F1
#
_cell.length_a   1.000
_cell.length_b   1.000
_cell.length_c   1.000
_cell.angle_alpha   90.00
_cell.angle_beta   90.00
_cell.angle_gamma   90.00
#
_symmetry.space_group_name_H-M   'P 1'
#
loop_
_entity.id
_entity.type
_entity.pdbx_description
1 polymer ?
#
loop_
_entity_poly.entity_id
_entity_poly.type
_entity_poly.pdbx_seq_one_letter_code
_entity_poly.pdbx_strand_id
1 'polypeptide(L)'
;MVSKKLLFALLLFSLLQTGCAVIDAGNNLVQFSWNAVKPRPTDYKNPTDDDGSEWDFVGQDGRGDRAKEYDPDRWWKKYISSPKANAIERSVGVY
;
A
#
# COMPACT_ATOMS: atom_id res chain seq x y z
N MET A 1 29.23 -47.10 4.80
CA MET A 1 28.91 -46.61 6.16
C MET A 1 29.34 -45.15 6.27
N VAL A 2 28.41 -44.21 6.33
CA VAL A 2 28.73 -42.78 6.47
C VAL A 2 29.13 -42.52 7.92
N SER A 3 30.30 -41.93 8.14
CA SER A 3 30.81 -41.64 9.48
C SER A 3 29.94 -40.59 10.18
N LYS A 4 29.57 -40.83 11.43
CA LYS A 4 28.75 -39.92 12.25
C LYS A 4 29.35 -38.51 12.35
N LYS A 5 30.68 -38.40 12.28
CA LYS A 5 31.41 -37.12 12.27
C LYS A 5 31.17 -36.32 10.98
N LEU A 6 31.00 -37.02 9.86
CA LEU A 6 30.75 -36.42 8.54
C LEU A 6 29.31 -35.88 8.45
N LEU A 7 28.37 -36.60 9.07
CA LEU A 7 26.97 -36.17 9.23
C LEU A 7 26.86 -34.91 10.11
N PHE A 8 27.61 -34.87 11.22
CA PHE A 8 27.63 -33.70 12.10
C PHE A 8 28.23 -32.45 11.43
N ALA A 9 29.30 -32.63 10.64
CA ALA A 9 29.93 -31.54 9.91
C ALA A 9 29.02 -30.98 8.80
N LEU A 10 28.30 -31.84 8.07
CA LEU A 10 27.32 -31.44 7.06
C LEU A 10 26.16 -30.64 7.67
N LEU A 11 25.67 -31.07 8.84
CA LEU A 11 24.56 -30.42 9.53
C LEU A 11 24.96 -29.02 10.05
N LEU A 12 26.18 -28.88 10.57
CA LEU A 12 26.73 -27.58 10.96
C LEU A 12 26.90 -26.64 9.77
N PHE A 13 27.35 -27.18 8.62
CA PHE A 13 27.56 -26.39 7.41
C PHE A 13 26.24 -25.88 6.81
N SER A 14 25.17 -26.68 6.86
CA SER A 14 23.84 -26.24 6.42
C SER A 14 23.24 -25.12 7.27
N LEU A 15 23.55 -25.07 8.57
CA LEU A 15 23.08 -24.01 9.47
C LEU A 15 23.81 -22.68 9.25
N LEU A 16 25.04 -22.71 8.75
CA LEU A 16 25.82 -21.50 8.46
C LEU A 16 25.37 -20.82 7.16
N GLN A 17 24.80 -21.56 6.20
CA GLN A 17 24.35 -21.00 4.92
C GLN A 17 23.04 -20.20 5.03
N THR A 18 22.22 -20.42 6.06
CA THR A 18 20.97 -19.66 6.25
C THR A 18 21.21 -18.21 6.71
N GLY A 19 22.42 -17.88 7.18
CA GLY A 19 22.74 -16.54 7.68
C GLY A 19 22.65 -15.44 6.62
N CYS A 20 23.04 -15.73 5.37
CA CYS A 20 23.04 -14.72 4.30
C CYS A 20 21.61 -14.37 3.85
N ALA A 21 20.72 -15.36 3.70
CA ALA A 21 19.34 -15.13 3.27
C ALA A 21 18.49 -14.39 4.32
N VAL A 22 18.78 -14.58 5.60
CA VAL A 22 18.06 -13.91 6.71
C VAL A 22 18.42 -12.44 6.80
N ILE A 23 19.67 -12.06 6.51
CA ILE A 23 20.10 -10.65 6.51
C ILE A 23 19.38 -9.86 5.42
N ASP A 24 19.24 -10.42 4.22
CA ASP A 24 18.49 -9.77 3.14
C ASP A 24 17.01 -9.63 3.50
N ALA A 25 16.38 -10.65 4.07
CA ALA A 25 15.00 -10.56 4.55
C ALA A 25 14.84 -9.49 5.66
N GLY A 26 15.78 -9.43 6.60
CA GLY A 26 15.80 -8.44 7.69
C GLY A 26 15.96 -7.01 7.18
N ASN A 27 16.88 -6.77 6.26
CA ASN A 27 17.09 -5.46 5.63
C ASN A 27 15.84 -4.99 4.88
N ASN A 28 15.19 -5.88 4.13
CA ASN A 28 13.94 -5.56 3.43
C ASN A 28 12.82 -5.21 4.41
N LEU A 29 12.70 -5.95 5.51
CA LEU A 29 11.70 -5.67 6.55
C LEU A 29 11.92 -4.30 7.19
N VAL A 30 13.16 -3.99 7.58
CA VAL A 30 13.53 -2.70 8.17
C VAL A 30 13.29 -1.56 7.19
N GLN A 31 13.64 -1.75 5.92
CA GLN A 31 13.44 -0.73 4.88
C GLN A 31 11.95 -0.46 4.64
N PHE A 32 11.12 -1.50 4.62
CA PHE A 32 9.67 -1.37 4.56
C PHE A 32 9.10 -0.64 5.77
N SER A 33 9.46 -1.06 6.99
CA SER A 33 9.03 -0.40 8.23
C SER A 33 9.45 1.06 8.28
N TRP A 34 10.66 1.38 7.83
CA TRP A 34 11.15 2.75 7.78
C TRP A 34 10.38 3.58 6.75
N ASN A 35 10.09 3.04 5.57
CA ASN A 35 9.32 3.74 4.54
C ASN A 35 7.85 3.98 4.92
N ALA A 36 7.29 3.17 5.82
CA ALA A 36 5.94 3.35 6.35
C ALA A 36 5.84 4.47 7.40
N VAL A 37 6.90 4.67 8.20
CA VAL A 37 6.93 5.66 9.30
C VAL A 37 7.59 6.98 8.88
N LYS A 38 8.47 6.95 7.87
CA LYS A 38 9.18 8.13 7.40
C LYS A 38 8.18 9.16 6.83
N PRO A 39 8.10 10.37 7.41
CA PRO A 39 7.23 11.41 6.89
C PRO A 39 7.68 11.80 5.48
N ARG A 40 6.74 11.83 4.54
CA ARG A 40 7.01 12.28 3.17
C ARG A 40 6.79 13.80 3.12
N PRO A 41 7.62 14.54 2.36
CA PRO A 41 7.42 15.98 2.19
C PRO A 41 6.07 16.34 1.54
N THR A 42 5.40 15.37 0.91
CA THR A 42 4.04 15.47 0.37
C THR A 42 2.95 15.31 1.43
N ASP A 43 3.23 14.78 2.63
CA ASP A 43 2.23 14.56 3.68
C ASP A 43 1.67 15.88 4.26
N TYR A 44 2.40 16.98 4.09
CA TYR A 44 1.94 18.34 4.43
C TYR A 44 1.02 18.94 3.36
N LYS A 45 1.01 18.39 2.15
CA LYS A 45 0.13 18.85 1.08
C LYS A 45 -1.25 18.27 1.35
N ASN A 46 -2.23 19.14 1.52
CA ASN A 46 -3.61 18.71 1.68
C ASN A 46 -4.01 17.98 0.38
N PRO A 47 -4.36 16.67 0.43
CA PRO A 47 -4.68 15.90 -0.77
C PRO A 47 -5.99 16.36 -1.43
N THR A 48 -6.70 17.35 -0.88
CA THR A 48 -7.79 18.03 -1.59
C THR A 48 -7.33 19.16 -2.50
N ASP A 49 -6.08 19.61 -2.36
CA ASP A 49 -5.50 20.72 -3.13
C ASP A 49 -4.80 20.22 -4.40
N ASP A 50 -4.32 18.97 -4.40
CA ASP A 50 -4.03 18.23 -5.62
C ASP A 50 -5.30 17.47 -6.03
N ASP A 51 -5.87 17.90 -7.13
CA ASP A 51 -6.89 17.24 -7.97
C ASP A 51 -6.38 15.91 -8.59
N GLY A 52 -5.48 15.24 -7.87
CA GLY A 52 -4.73 14.09 -8.31
C GLY A 52 -5.61 12.85 -8.45
N SER A 53 -5.91 12.55 -9.70
CA SER A 53 -6.31 11.26 -10.31
C SER A 53 -5.65 9.96 -9.77
N GLU A 54 -4.82 10.03 -8.72
CA GLU A 54 -4.12 8.90 -8.13
C GLU A 54 -5.07 7.83 -7.58
N TRP A 55 -6.31 8.17 -7.21
CA TRP A 55 -7.31 7.21 -6.73
C TRP A 55 -8.40 6.86 -7.75
N ASP A 56 -8.39 7.50 -8.92
CA ASP A 56 -9.40 7.24 -9.95
C ASP A 56 -9.27 5.81 -10.51
N PHE A 57 -8.04 5.25 -10.54
CA PHE A 57 -7.82 3.88 -10.99
C PHE A 57 -8.51 2.86 -10.06
N VAL A 58 -8.51 3.10 -8.74
CA VAL A 58 -9.18 2.22 -7.76
C VAL A 58 -10.70 2.26 -7.92
N GLY A 59 -11.23 3.45 -8.23
CA GLY A 59 -12.65 3.62 -8.55
C GLY A 59 -13.06 2.88 -9.82
N GLN A 60 -12.22 2.94 -10.86
CA GLN A 60 -12.45 2.21 -12.11
C GLN A 60 -12.36 0.69 -11.92
N ASP A 61 -11.32 0.21 -11.23
CA ASP A 61 -11.11 -1.22 -10.98
C ASP A 61 -12.20 -1.80 -10.06
N GLY A 62 -12.57 -1.07 -9.01
CA GLY A 62 -13.63 -1.48 -8.08
C GLY A 62 -15.05 -1.48 -8.68
N ARG A 63 -15.31 -0.65 -9.70
CA ARG A 63 -16.61 -0.60 -10.39
C ARG A 63 -16.72 -1.64 -11.52
N GLY A 64 -15.59 -2.09 -12.09
CA GLY A 64 -15.58 -2.93 -13.28
C GLY A 64 -16.33 -2.24 -14.44
N ASP A 65 -17.38 -2.88 -14.96
CA ASP A 65 -18.18 -2.36 -16.08
C ASP A 65 -19.35 -1.43 -15.67
N ARG A 66 -19.49 -1.11 -14.37
CA ARG A 66 -20.64 -0.31 -13.90
C ARG A 66 -20.46 1.18 -14.20
N ALA A 67 -21.51 1.78 -14.76
CA ALA A 67 -21.54 3.22 -15.06
C ALA A 67 -21.42 4.07 -13.78
N LYS A 68 -20.94 5.31 -13.96
CA LYS A 68 -20.90 6.31 -12.90
C LYS A 68 -22.33 6.68 -12.50
N GLU A 69 -22.57 6.82 -11.21
CA GLU A 69 -23.88 7.11 -10.65
C GLU A 69 -24.03 8.63 -10.47
N TYR A 70 -25.13 9.17 -10.96
CA TYR A 70 -25.44 10.59 -10.85
C TYR A 70 -26.18 10.85 -9.54
N ASP A 71 -25.67 11.77 -8.73
CA ASP A 71 -26.37 12.20 -7.50
C ASP A 71 -27.41 13.29 -7.85
N PRO A 72 -28.72 13.01 -7.70
CA PRO A 72 -29.77 13.96 -8.04
C PRO A 72 -29.78 15.20 -7.13
N ASP A 73 -29.24 15.11 -5.92
CA ASP A 73 -29.42 16.15 -4.90
C ASP A 73 -28.14 16.96 -4.65
N ARG A 74 -27.66 17.70 -5.67
CA ARG A 74 -26.41 18.48 -5.53
C ARG A 74 -26.52 19.77 -4.71
N TRP A 75 -27.74 20.26 -4.48
CA TRP A 75 -27.95 21.58 -3.86
C TRP A 75 -27.68 21.60 -2.35
N TRP A 76 -28.09 20.57 -1.59
CA TRP A 76 -27.85 20.46 -0.15
C TRP A 76 -26.41 20.01 0.16
N LYS A 77 -25.86 19.15 -0.71
CA LYS A 77 -24.52 18.59 -0.63
C LYS A 77 -23.43 19.66 -0.50
N LYS A 78 -23.57 20.79 -1.19
CA LYS A 78 -22.65 21.93 -1.09
C LYS A 78 -22.53 22.49 0.34
N TYR A 79 -23.57 22.38 1.15
CA TYR A 79 -23.63 22.97 2.50
C TYR A 79 -23.22 22.01 3.60
N ILE A 80 -23.31 20.71 3.37
CA ILE A 80 -23.13 19.68 4.40
C ILE A 80 -21.93 18.75 4.12
N SER A 81 -21.51 18.60 2.86
CA SER A 81 -20.41 17.72 2.50
C SER A 81 -19.08 18.48 2.44
N SER A 82 -18.07 17.94 3.12
CA SER A 82 -16.72 18.51 3.07
C SER A 82 -16.10 18.36 1.68
N PRO A 83 -15.13 19.22 1.29
CA PRO A 83 -14.39 19.06 0.04
C PRO A 83 -13.77 17.67 -0.11
N LYS A 84 -13.35 17.07 1.01
CA LYS A 84 -12.79 15.71 1.06
C LYS A 84 -13.84 14.64 0.78
N ALA A 85 -15.04 14.75 1.33
CA ALA A 85 -16.15 13.83 1.02
C ALA A 85 -16.49 13.88 -0.48
N ASN A 86 -16.55 15.08 -1.06
CA ASN A 86 -16.80 15.26 -2.49
C ASN A 86 -15.67 14.72 -3.39
N ALA A 87 -14.43 14.66 -2.90
CA ALA A 87 -13.31 14.05 -3.62
C ALA A 87 -13.43 12.51 -3.62
N ILE A 88 -13.77 11.92 -2.46
CA ILE A 88 -13.96 10.47 -2.30
C ILE A 88 -15.13 9.96 -3.15
N GLU A 89 -16.22 10.72 -3.22
CA GLU A 89 -17.35 10.35 -4.07
C GLU A 89 -17.01 10.42 -5.56
N ARG A 90 -16.21 11.40 -5.98
CA ARG A 90 -15.74 11.50 -7.38
C ARG A 90 -14.82 10.34 -7.76
N SER A 91 -13.87 9.96 -6.89
CA SER A 91 -13.06 8.74 -7.08
C SER A 91 -13.93 7.48 -6.99
N VAL A 92 -14.97 7.54 -6.15
CA VAL A 92 -16.15 6.67 -6.10
C VAL A 92 -16.60 6.27 -7.49
N GLY A 93 -16.90 7.29 -8.29
CA GLY A 93 -17.74 7.26 -9.48
C GLY A 93 -19.14 7.86 -9.24
N VAL A 94 -19.30 8.65 -8.18
CA VAL A 94 -20.51 9.41 -7.84
C VAL A 94 -20.26 10.90 -8.15
N TYR A 95 -21.09 11.52 -8.98
CA TYR A 95 -20.86 12.89 -9.49
C TYR A 95 -22.14 13.75 -9.57
#